data_AF-A0A358EPW9-F1
#
_entry.id   AF-A0A358EPW9-F1
#
_cell.length_a   1.000
_cell.length_b   1.000
_cell.length_c   1.000
_cell.angle_alpha   90.00
_cell.angle_beta   90.00
_cell.angle_gamma   90.00
#
_symmetry.space_group_name_H-M   'P 1'
#
loop_
_entity.id
_entity.type
_entity.pdbx_description
1 polymer ?
#
loop_
_entity_poly.entity_id
_entity_poly.type
_entity_poly.pdbx_seq_one_letter_code
_entity_poly.pdbx_strand_id
1 'polypeptide(L)'
;MSDESNKENSLQSSWAAHELFALGLTLVLAVSVVGKYGKESQPVSLTTERDEARAAKRAELAAADAEALNNFATVDAERKFYRLPIVNAMSATVAKMNAEPGGFHNNLVARSESAAGLAVATNDTDLSDPKLISEGKILWQTKICFTCHQVDPAIPAPAGLALGAPKFIGDFWGKEREVHKGLGGPIEKVLMDESYFIESVRKPADRVVKGALAPMPPTVPINDEELMGLLAYVKSLSTAEQKK
;
A
#
# COMPACT_ATOMS: atom_id res chain seq x y z
N MET A 1 -15.35 94.08 -26.05
CA MET A 1 -14.39 94.44 -27.10
C MET A 1 -13.07 94.62 -26.37
N SER A 2 -12.32 93.51 -26.27
CA SER A 2 -11.05 93.28 -27.01
C SER A 2 -9.91 94.05 -26.31
N ASP A 3 -8.82 93.48 -25.83
CA ASP A 3 -8.06 92.31 -26.27
C ASP A 3 -7.25 91.67 -25.14
N GLU A 4 -6.89 90.42 -25.37
CA GLU A 4 -5.88 89.61 -24.67
C GLU A 4 -4.55 90.37 -24.50
N SER A 5 -3.97 90.27 -23.30
CA SER A 5 -2.51 90.23 -23.18
C SER A 5 -2.14 88.93 -22.47
N ASN A 6 -1.70 87.98 -23.28
CA ASN A 6 -1.21 86.67 -22.89
C ASN A 6 -0.04 86.82 -21.90
N LYS A 7 -0.29 86.56 -20.62
CA LYS A 7 0.75 86.42 -19.59
C LYS A 7 1.33 85.02 -19.69
N GLU A 8 2.38 84.86 -20.48
CA GLU A 8 3.17 83.62 -20.42
C GLU A 8 4.18 83.68 -19.27
N ASN A 9 4.05 82.70 -18.38
CA ASN A 9 4.81 82.46 -17.16
C ASN A 9 6.32 82.31 -17.44
N SER A 10 7.14 83.30 -17.08
CA SER A 10 8.60 83.21 -17.15
C SER A 10 9.28 82.71 -15.86
N LEU A 11 8.53 82.42 -14.80
CA LEU A 11 9.07 81.99 -13.50
C LEU A 11 8.86 80.50 -13.18
N GLN A 12 8.25 79.71 -14.06
CA GLN A 12 8.07 78.28 -13.85
C GLN A 12 9.34 77.43 -14.12
N SER A 13 10.35 77.96 -14.81
CA SER A 13 11.50 77.17 -15.26
C SER A 13 12.53 76.88 -14.16
N SER A 14 12.74 77.78 -13.19
CA SER A 14 13.78 77.60 -12.17
C SER A 14 13.35 76.67 -11.04
N TRP A 15 12.11 76.78 -10.57
CA TRP A 15 11.59 75.90 -9.51
C TRP A 15 11.50 74.44 -10.00
N ALA A 16 10.98 74.23 -11.21
CA ALA A 16 10.93 72.90 -11.83
C ALA A 16 12.34 72.30 -12.04
N ALA A 17 13.33 73.10 -12.43
CA ALA A 17 14.71 72.62 -12.59
C ALA A 17 15.37 72.24 -11.25
N HIS A 18 15.13 73.01 -10.19
CA HIS A 18 15.63 72.68 -8.85
C HIS A 18 14.94 71.45 -8.25
N GLU A 19 13.64 71.27 -8.47
CA GLU A 19 12.91 70.07 -8.07
C GLU A 19 13.41 68.83 -8.81
N LEU A 20 13.61 68.92 -10.12
CA LEU A 20 14.17 67.80 -10.91
C LEU A 20 15.60 67.45 -10.50
N PHE A 21 16.43 68.45 -10.16
CA PHE A 21 17.78 68.20 -9.63
C PHE A 21 17.76 67.56 -8.25
N ALA A 22 16.86 68.00 -7.35
CA ALA A 22 16.68 67.40 -6.03
C ALA A 22 16.16 65.96 -6.13
N LEU A 23 15.22 65.68 -7.04
CA LEU A 23 14.74 64.33 -7.33
C LEU A 23 15.86 63.46 -7.93
N GLY A 24 16.67 64.00 -8.84
CA GLY A 24 17.85 63.31 -9.38
C GLY A 24 18.87 62.96 -8.29
N LEU A 25 19.19 63.92 -7.41
CA LEU A 25 20.11 63.71 -6.30
C LEU A 25 19.59 62.67 -5.30
N THR A 26 18.31 62.74 -4.95
CA THR A 26 17.69 61.77 -4.03
C THR A 26 17.65 60.37 -4.64
N LEU A 27 17.40 60.24 -5.94
CA LEU A 27 17.44 58.96 -6.64
C LEU A 27 18.87 58.38 -6.69
N VAL A 28 19.88 59.22 -6.96
CA VAL A 28 21.29 58.80 -6.92
C VAL A 28 21.70 58.37 -5.51
N LEU A 29 21.29 59.11 -4.49
CA LEU A 29 21.55 58.74 -3.09
C LEU A 29 20.81 57.47 -2.69
N ALA A 30 19.56 57.30 -3.10
CA ALA A 30 18.79 56.08 -2.85
C ALA A 30 19.45 54.87 -3.51
N VAL A 31 19.87 54.98 -4.77
CA VAL A 31 20.61 53.92 -5.47
C VAL A 31 21.95 53.63 -4.80
N SER A 32 22.67 54.65 -4.34
CA SER A 32 23.94 54.48 -3.62
C SER A 32 23.76 53.78 -2.27
N VAL A 33 22.71 54.14 -1.52
CA VAL A 33 22.35 53.52 -0.23
C VAL A 33 21.91 52.08 -0.44
N VAL A 34 21.05 51.80 -1.43
CA VAL A 34 20.63 50.43 -1.77
C VAL A 34 21.81 49.61 -2.31
N GLY A 35 22.70 50.20 -3.11
CA GLY A 35 23.90 49.52 -3.59
C GLY A 35 24.89 49.15 -2.47
N LYS A 36 25.06 50.04 -1.48
CA LYS A 36 25.96 49.83 -0.35
C LYS A 36 25.38 48.93 0.74
N TYR A 37 24.14 49.16 1.13
CA TYR A 37 23.52 48.52 2.30
C TYR A 37 22.38 47.56 1.95
N GLY A 38 21.96 47.49 0.68
CA GLY A 38 20.84 46.67 0.24
C GLY A 38 21.05 45.17 0.40
N LYS A 39 22.30 44.69 0.45
CA LYS A 39 22.62 43.28 0.77
C LYS A 39 22.47 42.97 2.26
N GLU A 40 22.82 43.92 3.12
CA GLU A 40 22.70 43.80 4.59
C GLU A 40 21.25 43.95 5.07
N SER A 41 20.41 44.64 4.29
CA SER A 41 18.98 44.80 4.57
C SER A 41 18.09 43.74 3.91
N GLN A 42 18.66 42.74 3.21
CA GLN A 42 17.86 41.62 2.72
C GLN A 42 17.39 40.78 3.90
N PRO A 43 16.11 40.36 3.92
CA PRO A 43 15.64 39.42 4.93
C PRO A 43 16.44 38.12 4.79
N VAL A 44 17.06 37.68 5.89
CA VAL A 44 17.75 36.39 5.93
C VAL A 44 16.73 35.30 5.63
N SER A 45 16.91 34.61 4.51
CA SER A 45 16.11 33.43 4.20
C SER A 45 16.38 32.37 5.26
N LEU A 46 15.32 31.99 5.98
CA LEU A 46 15.39 30.99 7.05
C LEU A 46 15.57 29.56 6.52
N THR A 47 15.64 29.37 5.19
CA THR A 47 15.66 28.04 4.57
C THR A 47 16.76 27.82 3.56
N THR A 48 17.55 28.84 3.18
CA THR A 48 18.57 28.71 2.12
C THR A 48 19.55 27.57 2.41
N GLU A 49 20.15 27.53 3.60
CA GLU A 49 21.07 26.46 3.99
C GLU A 49 20.40 25.07 3.94
N ARG A 50 19.14 24.99 4.36
CA ARG A 50 18.36 23.75 4.33
C ARG A 50 18.01 23.32 2.90
N ASP A 51 17.71 24.27 2.02
CA ASP A 51 17.36 24.03 0.63
C ASP A 51 18.59 23.61 -0.19
N GLU A 52 19.75 24.23 0.07
CA GLU A 52 21.05 23.83 -0.45
C GLU A 52 21.44 22.43 0.04
N ALA A 53 21.27 22.14 1.33
CA ALA A 53 21.53 20.80 1.87
C ALA A 53 20.63 19.73 1.22
N ARG A 54 19.34 20.03 0.98
CA ARG A 54 18.44 19.11 0.25
C ARG A 54 18.83 18.96 -1.21
N ALA A 55 19.30 20.02 -1.87
CA ALA A 55 19.75 19.97 -3.25
C ALA A 55 21.00 19.09 -3.38
N ALA A 56 21.99 19.30 -2.50
CA ALA A 56 23.19 18.48 -2.42
C ALA A 56 22.86 17.00 -2.16
N LYS A 57 21.97 16.72 -1.18
CA LYS A 57 21.58 15.33 -0.89
C LYS A 57 20.84 14.67 -2.05
N ARG A 58 19.99 15.40 -2.77
CA ARG A 58 19.33 14.89 -3.97
C ARG A 58 20.31 14.58 -5.09
N ALA A 59 21.32 15.42 -5.29
CA ALA A 59 22.37 15.17 -6.27
C ALA A 59 23.21 13.93 -5.92
N GLU A 60 23.54 13.76 -4.63
CA GLU A 60 24.22 12.56 -4.13
C GLU A 60 23.40 11.29 -4.38
N LEU A 61 22.10 11.31 -4.04
CA LEU A 61 21.20 10.18 -4.28
C LEU A 61 21.06 9.86 -5.77
N ALA A 62 20.92 10.88 -6.63
CA ALA A 62 20.82 10.69 -8.06
C ALA A 62 22.11 10.07 -8.66
N ALA A 63 23.28 10.46 -8.16
CA ALA A 63 24.55 9.86 -8.57
C ALA A 63 24.64 8.40 -8.11
N ALA A 64 24.27 8.10 -6.86
CA ALA A 64 24.23 6.75 -6.33
C ALA A 64 23.23 5.85 -7.08
N ASP A 65 22.06 6.37 -7.44
CA ASP A 65 21.07 5.66 -8.26
C ASP A 65 21.59 5.40 -9.67
N ALA A 66 22.24 6.39 -10.30
CA ALA A 66 22.85 6.21 -11.61
C ALA A 66 23.94 5.13 -11.58
N GLU A 67 24.78 5.11 -10.55
CA GLU A 67 25.78 4.06 -10.36
C GLU A 67 25.12 2.70 -10.14
N ALA A 68 24.10 2.63 -9.28
CA ALA A 68 23.38 1.41 -8.96
C ALA A 68 22.66 0.81 -10.18
N LEU A 69 22.04 1.64 -11.01
CA LEU A 69 21.24 1.17 -12.14
C LEU A 69 22.10 0.73 -13.32
N ASN A 70 23.35 1.19 -13.42
CA ASN A 70 24.18 0.94 -14.61
C ASN A 70 25.34 -0.02 -14.37
N ASN A 71 25.69 -0.32 -13.11
CA ASN A 71 26.87 -1.12 -12.79
C ASN A 71 26.54 -2.41 -12.04
N PHE A 72 27.40 -3.40 -12.20
CA PHE A 72 27.41 -4.60 -11.37
C PHE A 72 28.04 -4.29 -10.01
N ALA A 73 27.47 -4.84 -8.94
CA ALA A 73 28.04 -4.74 -7.61
C ALA A 73 27.62 -5.92 -6.73
N THR A 74 28.43 -6.25 -5.74
CA THR A 74 28.05 -7.19 -4.68
C THR A 74 27.26 -6.43 -3.62
N VAL A 75 26.01 -6.82 -3.37
CA VAL A 75 25.16 -6.20 -2.35
C VAL A 75 25.33 -6.90 -1.01
N ASP A 76 25.38 -8.23 -1.04
CA ASP A 76 25.62 -9.07 0.14
C ASP A 76 26.31 -10.36 -0.32
N ALA A 77 27.58 -10.52 0.06
CA ALA A 77 28.38 -11.67 -0.36
C ALA A 77 27.95 -12.97 0.33
N GLU A 78 27.52 -12.90 1.60
CA GLU A 78 27.12 -14.07 2.38
C GLU A 78 25.83 -14.67 1.84
N ARG A 79 24.88 -13.80 1.49
CA ARG A 79 23.60 -14.20 0.88
C ARG A 79 23.66 -14.31 -0.64
N LYS A 80 24.84 -14.07 -1.23
CA LYS A 80 25.07 -14.10 -2.69
C LYS A 80 24.13 -13.17 -3.46
N PHE A 81 23.83 -12.00 -2.91
CA PHE A 81 23.02 -10.98 -3.58
C PHE A 81 23.84 -10.11 -4.52
N TYR A 82 23.61 -10.41 -5.80
CA TYR A 82 24.01 -9.74 -7.03
C TYR A 82 23.26 -8.44 -7.33
N ARG A 83 23.91 -7.29 -7.54
CA ARG A 83 23.32 -6.19 -8.32
C ARG A 83 23.71 -6.34 -9.78
N LEU A 84 22.72 -6.27 -10.67
CA LEU A 84 22.89 -6.24 -12.11
C LEU A 84 22.42 -4.89 -12.68
N PRO A 85 23.01 -4.41 -13.79
CA PRO A 85 22.50 -3.25 -14.52
C PRO A 85 21.04 -3.44 -14.93
N ILE A 86 20.26 -2.36 -14.89
CA ILE A 86 18.82 -2.37 -15.12
C ILE A 86 18.48 -2.90 -16.51
N VAL A 87 19.28 -2.55 -17.53
CA VAL A 87 19.11 -3.04 -18.90
C VAL A 87 19.22 -4.57 -18.97
N ASN A 88 20.14 -5.15 -18.21
CA ASN A 88 20.34 -6.60 -18.16
C ASN A 88 19.20 -7.27 -17.38
N ALA A 89 18.78 -6.68 -16.27
CA ALA A 89 17.65 -7.17 -15.48
C ALA A 89 16.35 -7.16 -16.30
N MET A 90 16.07 -6.08 -17.05
CA MET A 90 14.91 -5.98 -17.94
C MET A 90 14.98 -7.02 -19.06
N SER A 91 16.13 -7.17 -19.71
CA SER A 91 16.32 -8.16 -20.77
C SER A 91 16.10 -9.59 -20.25
N ALA A 92 16.66 -9.94 -19.09
CA ALA A 92 16.46 -11.24 -18.47
C ALA A 92 14.99 -11.49 -18.08
N THR A 93 14.30 -10.45 -17.60
CA THR A 93 12.87 -10.50 -17.27
C THR A 93 12.04 -10.79 -18.51
N VAL A 94 12.27 -10.06 -19.60
CA VAL A 94 11.56 -10.28 -20.88
C VAL A 94 11.85 -11.67 -21.45
N ALA A 95 13.11 -12.10 -21.42
CA ALA A 95 13.49 -13.45 -21.87
C ALA A 95 12.75 -14.53 -21.08
N LYS A 96 12.62 -14.36 -19.76
CA LYS A 96 11.88 -15.31 -18.91
C LYS A 96 10.38 -15.26 -19.13
N MET A 97 9.79 -14.08 -19.31
CA MET A 97 8.37 -13.94 -19.69
C MET A 97 8.05 -14.63 -21.01
N ASN A 98 8.96 -14.58 -21.99
CA ASN A 98 8.78 -15.24 -23.27
C ASN A 98 8.94 -16.77 -23.19
N ALA A 99 9.85 -17.25 -22.34
CA ALA A 99 10.07 -18.69 -22.13
C ALA A 99 8.95 -19.35 -21.32
N GLU A 100 8.38 -18.63 -20.35
CA GLU A 100 7.32 -19.11 -19.45
C GLU A 100 6.12 -18.15 -19.48
N PRO A 101 5.30 -18.15 -20.56
CA PRO A 101 4.14 -17.28 -20.66
C PRO A 101 3.18 -17.52 -19.49
N GLY A 102 2.89 -16.47 -18.71
CA GLY A 102 2.02 -16.54 -17.55
C GLY A 102 2.69 -17.06 -16.27
N GLY A 103 3.47 -18.14 -16.33
CA GLY A 103 4.09 -18.77 -15.16
C GLY A 103 5.03 -17.84 -14.37
N PHE A 104 5.88 -17.09 -15.08
CA PHE A 104 6.79 -16.14 -14.43
C PHE A 104 6.05 -14.95 -13.80
N HIS A 105 5.00 -14.45 -14.46
CA HIS A 105 4.18 -13.36 -13.93
C HIS A 105 3.40 -13.79 -12.68
N ASN A 106 2.77 -14.97 -12.72
CA ASN A 106 2.05 -15.53 -11.57
C ASN A 106 2.97 -15.73 -10.36
N ASN A 107 4.20 -16.19 -10.58
CA ASN A 107 5.19 -16.33 -9.51
C ASN A 107 5.59 -14.97 -8.89
N LEU A 108 5.76 -13.93 -9.71
CA LEU A 108 6.06 -12.58 -9.21
C LEU A 108 4.90 -12.02 -8.36
N VAL A 109 3.66 -12.18 -8.84
CA VAL A 109 2.46 -11.78 -8.11
C VAL A 109 2.39 -12.51 -6.78
N ALA A 110 2.51 -13.84 -6.77
CA ALA A 110 2.48 -14.65 -5.55
C ALA A 110 3.54 -14.21 -4.52
N ARG A 111 4.77 -13.93 -4.97
CA ARG A 111 5.85 -13.44 -4.10
C ARG A 111 5.57 -12.04 -3.56
N SER A 112 4.98 -11.16 -4.37
CA SER A 112 4.62 -9.81 -3.96
C SER A 112 3.48 -9.80 -2.94
N GLU A 113 2.49 -10.67 -3.13
CA GLU A 113 1.35 -10.84 -2.22
C GLU A 113 1.79 -11.48 -0.90
N SER A 114 2.66 -12.50 -0.94
CA SER A 114 3.22 -13.11 0.27
C SER A 114 4.11 -12.13 1.05
N ALA A 115 4.93 -11.32 0.37
CA ALA A 115 5.68 -10.24 1.01
C ALA A 115 4.78 -9.14 1.61
N ALA A 116 3.60 -8.92 1.03
CA ALA A 116 2.60 -7.98 1.54
C ALA A 116 1.69 -8.58 2.63
N GLY A 117 1.85 -9.86 2.99
CA GLY A 117 0.93 -10.56 3.89
C GLY A 117 -0.48 -10.73 3.32
N LEU A 118 -0.60 -10.58 1.99
CA LEU A 118 -1.83 -10.63 1.20
C LEU A 118 -1.94 -11.92 0.38
N ALA A 119 -1.05 -12.91 0.56
CA ALA A 119 -1.10 -14.16 -0.20
C ALA A 119 -2.50 -14.78 -0.18
N VAL A 120 -3.19 -14.59 -1.30
CA VAL A 120 -4.40 -15.30 -1.72
C VAL A 120 -3.93 -16.41 -2.65
N ALA A 121 -4.69 -17.50 -2.66
CA ALA A 121 -4.47 -18.65 -3.52
C ALA A 121 -4.00 -18.23 -4.93
N THR A 122 -2.83 -18.72 -5.33
CA THR A 122 -2.49 -18.74 -6.75
C THR A 122 -3.52 -19.62 -7.47
N ASN A 123 -3.97 -19.19 -8.65
CA ASN A 123 -4.84 -19.96 -9.55
C ASN A 123 -4.28 -21.36 -9.93
N ASP A 124 -3.06 -21.71 -9.52
CA ASP A 124 -2.37 -22.97 -9.82
C ASP A 124 -2.46 -24.01 -8.68
N THR A 125 -2.95 -23.66 -7.48
CA THR A 125 -3.12 -24.64 -6.41
C THR A 125 -4.41 -25.42 -6.61
N ASP A 126 -4.31 -26.68 -7.01
CA ASP A 126 -5.47 -27.56 -7.12
C ASP A 126 -6.02 -27.89 -5.72
N LEU A 127 -7.03 -27.13 -5.30
CA LEU A 127 -7.74 -27.33 -4.02
C LEU A 127 -8.51 -28.66 -3.97
N SER A 128 -8.60 -29.38 -5.10
CA SER A 128 -9.18 -30.72 -5.16
C SER A 128 -8.15 -31.85 -4.99
N ASP A 129 -6.86 -31.52 -4.87
CA ASP A 129 -5.80 -32.52 -4.61
C ASP A 129 -6.07 -33.27 -3.30
N PRO A 130 -6.27 -34.61 -3.36
CA PRO A 130 -6.47 -35.44 -2.17
C PRO A 130 -5.36 -35.32 -1.13
N LYS A 131 -4.10 -35.09 -1.54
CA LYS A 131 -2.98 -34.92 -0.62
C LYS A 131 -3.14 -33.63 0.18
N LEU A 132 -3.42 -32.52 -0.50
CA LEU A 132 -3.64 -31.22 0.14
C LEU A 132 -4.85 -31.24 1.09
N ILE A 133 -5.95 -31.89 0.69
CA ILE A 133 -7.13 -32.08 1.54
C ILE A 133 -6.77 -32.89 2.80
N SER A 134 -5.96 -33.94 2.66
CA SER A 134 -5.55 -34.77 3.80
C SER A 134 -4.65 -34.02 4.78
N GLU A 135 -3.73 -33.19 4.28
CA GLU A 135 -2.90 -32.30 5.08
C GLU A 135 -3.75 -31.25 5.80
N GLY A 136 -4.72 -30.65 5.09
CA GLY A 136 -5.70 -29.74 5.67
C GLY A 136 -6.52 -30.35 6.80
N LYS A 137 -6.89 -31.62 6.69
CA LYS A 137 -7.57 -32.35 7.77
C LYS A 137 -6.69 -32.54 9.00
N ILE A 138 -5.40 -32.80 8.81
CA ILE A 138 -4.44 -32.87 9.94
C ILE A 138 -4.33 -31.50 10.60
N LEU A 139 -4.16 -30.44 9.81
CA LEU A 139 -4.10 -29.07 10.30
C LEU A 139 -5.36 -28.66 11.05
N TRP A 140 -6.54 -29.08 10.59
CA TRP A 140 -7.82 -28.83 11.27
C TRP A 140 -7.83 -29.36 12.71
N GLN A 141 -7.16 -30.49 12.93
CA GLN A 141 -7.01 -31.09 14.25
C GLN A 141 -5.89 -30.41 15.05
N THR A 142 -4.70 -30.22 14.46
CA THR A 142 -3.53 -29.70 15.18
C THR A 142 -3.61 -28.20 15.49
N LYS A 143 -4.31 -27.43 14.64
CA LYS A 143 -4.60 -25.99 14.86
C LYS A 143 -5.89 -25.76 15.65
N ILE A 144 -6.48 -26.82 16.21
CA ILE A 144 -7.57 -26.76 17.20
C ILE A 144 -8.89 -26.22 16.60
N CYS A 145 -9.02 -26.14 15.27
CA CYS A 145 -10.24 -25.69 14.60
C CYS A 145 -11.46 -26.56 14.98
N PHE A 146 -11.23 -27.87 15.14
CA PHE A 146 -12.25 -28.86 15.47
C PHE A 146 -12.97 -28.62 16.81
N THR A 147 -12.40 -27.86 17.74
CA THR A 147 -13.04 -27.64 19.05
C THR A 147 -14.27 -26.75 18.93
N CYS A 148 -14.27 -25.83 17.96
CA CYS A 148 -15.33 -24.86 17.74
C CYS A 148 -16.11 -25.12 16.46
N HIS A 149 -15.47 -25.65 15.42
CA HIS A 149 -16.13 -25.85 14.14
C HIS A 149 -16.47 -27.32 13.93
N GLN A 150 -17.77 -27.61 13.89
CA GLN A 150 -18.27 -28.95 13.63
C GLN A 150 -18.18 -29.25 12.13
N VAL A 151 -17.60 -30.41 11.79
CA VAL A 151 -17.45 -30.90 10.40
C VAL A 151 -18.16 -32.23 10.17
N ASP A 152 -18.43 -32.98 11.24
CA ASP A 152 -19.11 -34.26 11.22
C ASP A 152 -20.40 -34.14 12.05
N PRO A 153 -21.59 -34.39 11.47
CA PRO A 153 -22.86 -34.38 12.21
C PRO A 153 -22.86 -35.28 13.45
N ALA A 154 -22.11 -36.39 13.43
CA ALA A 154 -22.06 -37.36 14.52
C ALA A 154 -21.11 -36.94 15.65
N ILE A 155 -20.18 -36.01 15.39
CA ILE A 155 -19.18 -35.57 16.36
C ILE A 155 -19.44 -34.09 16.69
N PRO A 156 -20.10 -33.77 17.82
CA PRO A 156 -20.38 -32.39 18.18
C PRO A 156 -19.09 -31.62 18.52
N ALA A 157 -19.12 -30.30 18.31
CA ALA A 157 -18.12 -29.35 18.79
C ALA A 157 -18.75 -28.53 19.95
N PRO A 158 -18.63 -28.96 21.23
CA PRO A 158 -19.41 -28.39 22.32
C PRO A 158 -19.13 -26.91 22.57
N ALA A 159 -17.86 -26.49 22.47
CA ALA A 159 -17.48 -25.08 22.58
C ALA A 159 -18.08 -24.26 21.42
N GLY A 160 -18.05 -24.82 20.21
CA GLY A 160 -18.68 -24.23 19.04
C GLY A 160 -20.17 -23.99 19.19
N LEU A 161 -20.88 -25.01 19.68
CA LEU A 161 -22.32 -24.93 19.93
C LEU A 161 -22.65 -23.85 20.96
N ALA A 162 -21.88 -23.77 22.05
CA ALA A 162 -22.07 -22.76 23.09
C ALA A 162 -21.80 -21.34 22.58
N LEU A 163 -20.86 -21.16 21.66
CA LEU A 163 -20.44 -19.87 21.12
C LEU A 163 -21.21 -19.44 19.86
N GLY A 164 -22.07 -20.29 19.30
CA GLY A 164 -22.72 -20.03 18.01
C GLY A 164 -21.74 -20.03 16.83
N ALA A 165 -20.65 -20.81 16.92
CA ALA A 165 -19.68 -20.93 15.85
C ALA A 165 -20.29 -21.59 14.61
N PRO A 166 -19.88 -21.17 13.38
CA PRO A 166 -20.38 -21.78 12.16
C PRO A 166 -19.96 -23.25 12.05
N LYS A 167 -20.86 -24.07 11.53
CA LYS A 167 -20.64 -25.48 11.21
C LYS A 167 -20.31 -25.61 9.73
N PHE A 168 -19.43 -26.54 9.38
CA PHE A 168 -19.03 -26.84 8.02
C PHE A 168 -19.55 -28.22 7.63
N ILE A 169 -20.88 -28.29 7.45
CA ILE A 169 -21.62 -29.52 7.17
C ILE A 169 -22.61 -29.23 6.05
N GLY A 170 -22.67 -30.10 5.04
CA GLY A 170 -23.63 -29.99 3.94
C GLY A 170 -23.20 -29.01 2.85
N ASP A 171 -24.16 -28.43 2.13
CA ASP A 171 -23.91 -27.50 1.02
C ASP A 171 -23.78 -26.05 1.53
N PHE A 172 -22.56 -25.61 1.82
CA PHE A 172 -22.29 -24.28 2.39
C PHE A 172 -21.29 -23.44 1.59
N TRP A 173 -20.45 -24.04 0.75
CA TRP A 173 -19.46 -23.33 -0.05
C TRP A 173 -20.14 -22.60 -1.22
N GLY A 174 -19.71 -21.38 -1.51
CA GLY A 174 -20.32 -20.54 -2.54
C GLY A 174 -21.71 -20.00 -2.19
N LYS A 175 -22.23 -20.25 -0.98
CA LYS A 175 -23.52 -19.71 -0.52
C LYS A 175 -23.34 -18.37 0.18
N GLU A 176 -24.35 -17.52 0.05
CA GLU A 176 -24.44 -16.29 0.84
C GLU A 176 -24.63 -16.61 2.33
N ARG A 177 -24.00 -15.81 3.19
CA ARG A 177 -24.18 -15.82 4.63
C ARG A 177 -24.26 -14.41 5.18
N GLU A 178 -25.04 -14.26 6.25
CA GLU A 178 -25.15 -13.00 6.97
C GLU A 178 -24.04 -12.90 8.01
N VAL A 179 -23.25 -11.83 7.94
CA VAL A 179 -22.17 -11.54 8.88
C VAL A 179 -22.32 -10.13 9.43
N HIS A 180 -21.91 -9.92 10.66
CA HIS A 180 -21.73 -8.61 11.25
C HIS A 180 -20.34 -8.07 10.90
N LYS A 181 -20.25 -6.78 10.61
CA LYS A 181 -18.97 -6.07 10.61
C LYS A 181 -18.52 -5.85 12.05
N GLY A 182 -17.52 -6.60 12.52
CA GLY A 182 -17.19 -6.69 13.94
C GLY A 182 -18.16 -7.57 14.73
N LEU A 183 -17.95 -7.67 16.04
CA LEU A 183 -18.90 -8.34 16.94
C LEU A 183 -20.15 -7.46 17.14
N GLY A 184 -21.31 -7.90 16.64
CA GLY A 184 -22.59 -7.24 16.84
C GLY A 184 -22.82 -5.94 16.05
N GLY A 185 -21.98 -5.64 15.06
CA GLY A 185 -22.13 -4.47 14.18
C GLY A 185 -23.23 -4.61 13.12
N PRO A 186 -23.25 -3.74 12.08
CA PRO A 186 -24.21 -3.86 10.98
C PRO A 186 -24.09 -5.20 10.25
N ILE A 187 -25.22 -5.75 9.79
CA ILE A 187 -25.28 -7.00 9.04
C ILE A 187 -24.99 -6.72 7.56
N GLU A 188 -24.11 -7.51 6.96
CA GLU A 188 -23.87 -7.60 5.53
C GLU A 188 -24.03 -9.04 5.03
N LYS A 189 -24.29 -9.18 3.73
CA LYS A 189 -24.30 -10.48 3.06
C LYS A 189 -22.97 -10.67 2.35
N VAL A 190 -22.32 -11.80 2.62
CA VAL A 190 -21.05 -12.18 1.99
C VAL A 190 -21.17 -13.59 1.44
N LEU A 191 -20.44 -13.87 0.36
CA LEU A 191 -20.38 -15.21 -0.23
C LEU A 191 -19.31 -16.03 0.49
N MET A 192 -19.60 -17.29 0.79
CA MET A 192 -18.59 -18.22 1.32
C MET A 192 -17.64 -18.67 0.21
N ASP A 193 -16.71 -17.79 -0.15
CA ASP A 193 -15.65 -18.07 -1.11
C ASP A 193 -14.28 -18.17 -0.44
N GLU A 194 -13.26 -18.37 -1.27
CA GLU A 194 -11.87 -18.50 -0.85
C GLU A 194 -11.37 -17.22 -0.18
N SER A 195 -11.75 -16.06 -0.70
CA SER A 195 -11.33 -14.76 -0.16
C SER A 195 -11.89 -14.53 1.24
N TYR A 196 -13.18 -14.83 1.43
CA TYR A 196 -13.86 -14.69 2.71
C TYR A 196 -13.33 -15.70 3.74
N PHE A 197 -13.03 -16.94 3.33
CA PHE A 197 -12.42 -17.91 4.24
C PHE A 197 -11.03 -17.46 4.71
N ILE A 198 -10.17 -17.04 3.78
CA ILE A 198 -8.82 -16.55 4.09
C ILE A 198 -8.88 -15.34 5.03
N GLU A 199 -9.76 -14.39 4.74
CA GLU A 199 -9.98 -13.23 5.61
C GLU A 199 -10.47 -13.66 6.99
N SER A 200 -11.44 -14.57 7.07
CA SER A 200 -11.99 -15.05 8.34
C SER A 200 -10.92 -15.70 9.22
N VAL A 201 -9.94 -16.38 8.61
CA VAL A 201 -8.82 -16.99 9.35
C VAL A 201 -7.78 -15.96 9.78
N ARG A 202 -7.42 -15.01 8.90
CA ARG A 202 -6.38 -14.00 9.19
C ARG A 202 -6.87 -12.85 10.07
N LYS A 203 -8.15 -12.50 9.94
CA LYS A 203 -8.80 -11.35 10.60
C LYS A 203 -10.15 -11.76 11.20
N PRO A 204 -10.14 -12.66 12.20
CA PRO A 204 -11.35 -13.32 12.70
C PRO A 204 -12.38 -12.40 13.37
N ALA A 205 -11.99 -11.17 13.70
CA ALA A 205 -12.87 -10.18 14.32
C ALA A 205 -13.52 -9.23 13.30
N ASP A 206 -13.06 -9.17 12.05
CA ASP A 206 -13.54 -8.19 11.07
C ASP A 206 -14.96 -8.51 10.59
N ARG A 207 -15.23 -9.80 10.35
CA ARG A 207 -16.53 -10.33 9.91
C ARG A 207 -16.96 -11.51 10.76
N VAL A 208 -18.00 -11.34 11.55
CA VAL A 208 -18.48 -12.35 12.51
C VAL A 208 -19.85 -12.86 12.07
N VAL A 209 -20.00 -14.17 11.89
CA VAL A 209 -21.28 -14.77 11.44
C VAL A 209 -22.42 -14.38 12.40
N LYS A 210 -23.58 -14.03 11.82
CA LYS A 210 -24.77 -13.68 12.60
C LYS A 210 -25.15 -14.80 13.57
N GLY A 211 -25.36 -14.44 14.84
CA GLY A 211 -25.69 -15.39 15.91
C GLY A 211 -24.48 -15.96 16.66
N ALA A 212 -23.24 -15.68 16.22
CA ALA A 212 -22.06 -15.97 17.02
C ALA A 212 -21.97 -15.03 18.23
N LEU A 213 -21.67 -15.58 19.40
CA LEU A 213 -21.58 -14.85 20.67
C LEU A 213 -20.19 -14.23 20.89
N ALA A 214 -19.19 -14.70 20.16
CA ALA A 214 -17.82 -14.21 20.20
C ALA A 214 -17.19 -14.32 18.80
N PRO A 215 -16.24 -13.42 18.44
CA PRO A 215 -15.41 -13.63 17.27
C PRO A 215 -14.56 -14.90 17.45
N MET A 216 -14.11 -15.48 16.34
CA MET A 216 -13.12 -16.56 16.43
C MET A 216 -11.87 -16.02 17.15
N PRO A 217 -11.30 -16.75 18.12
CA PRO A 217 -10.06 -16.32 18.75
C PRO A 217 -8.96 -16.21 17.70
N PRO A 218 -7.96 -15.33 17.90
CA PRO A 218 -6.74 -15.37 17.09
C PRO A 218 -6.21 -16.79 17.06
N THR A 219 -6.08 -17.34 15.86
CA THR A 219 -5.62 -18.72 15.69
C THR A 219 -4.15 -18.82 16.07
N VAL A 220 -3.72 -20.04 16.42
CA VAL A 220 -2.27 -20.37 16.46
C VAL A 220 -1.70 -19.98 15.10
N PRO A 221 -0.49 -19.37 15.01
CA PRO A 221 0.06 -18.93 13.74
C PRO A 221 -0.07 -19.99 12.64
N ILE A 222 -0.69 -19.58 11.53
CA ILE A 222 -0.92 -20.39 10.32
C ILE A 222 -0.15 -19.71 9.21
N ASN A 223 0.76 -20.43 8.57
CA ASN A 223 1.47 -19.92 7.40
C ASN A 223 0.63 -20.06 6.12
N ASP A 224 1.09 -19.48 5.01
CA ASP A 224 0.32 -19.44 3.77
C ASP A 224 0.06 -20.85 3.18
N GLU A 225 1.01 -21.77 3.29
CA GLU A 225 0.87 -23.17 2.83
C GLU A 225 -0.16 -23.93 3.66
N GLU A 226 -0.09 -23.81 4.98
CA GLU A 226 -1.03 -24.41 5.92
C GLU A 226 -2.46 -23.88 5.68
N LEU A 227 -2.59 -22.58 5.36
CA LEU A 227 -3.88 -21.97 5.06
C LEU A 227 -4.51 -22.55 3.80
N MET A 228 -3.71 -22.86 2.77
CA MET A 228 -4.22 -23.51 1.56
C MET A 228 -4.70 -24.94 1.83
N GLY A 229 -3.99 -25.69 2.67
CA GLY A 229 -4.45 -27.00 3.13
C GLY A 229 -5.79 -26.92 3.86
N LEU A 230 -5.91 -26.00 4.82
CA LEU A 230 -7.16 -25.76 5.55
C LEU A 230 -8.30 -25.35 4.61
N LEU A 231 -8.02 -24.47 3.65
CA LEU A 231 -8.98 -24.02 2.64
C LEU A 231 -9.47 -25.19 1.78
N ALA A 232 -8.56 -26.00 1.24
CA ALA A 232 -8.88 -27.19 0.45
C ALA A 232 -9.73 -28.18 1.25
N TYR A 233 -9.35 -28.45 2.51
CA TYR A 233 -10.11 -29.33 3.39
C TYR A 233 -11.52 -28.80 3.65
N VAL A 234 -11.67 -27.55 4.10
CA VAL A 234 -12.99 -26.99 4.40
C VAL A 234 -13.86 -26.92 3.14
N LYS A 235 -13.31 -26.54 2.00
CA LYS A 235 -14.03 -26.56 0.71
C LYS A 235 -14.50 -27.96 0.34
N SER A 236 -13.67 -28.99 0.56
CA SER A 236 -14.03 -30.39 0.28
C SER A 236 -15.17 -30.94 1.14
N LEU A 237 -15.42 -30.35 2.31
CA LEU A 237 -16.55 -30.73 3.18
C LEU A 237 -17.91 -30.25 2.63
N SER A 238 -17.90 -29.32 1.68
CA SER A 238 -19.11 -28.83 1.05
C SER A 238 -19.56 -29.79 -0.05
N THR A 239 -20.43 -30.73 0.30
CA THR A 239 -21.04 -31.64 -0.67
C THR A 239 -22.43 -31.13 -1.05
N ALA A 240 -22.65 -30.86 -2.34
CA ALA A 240 -24.00 -30.80 -2.88
C ALA A 240 -24.59 -32.23 -2.77
N GLU A 241 -25.73 -32.37 -2.09
CA GLU A 241 -26.44 -33.63 -1.80
C GLU A 241 -25.91 -34.46 -0.60
N GLN A 242 -26.59 -34.34 0.55
CA GLN A 242 -26.96 -35.53 1.29
C GLN A 242 -28.39 -35.90 0.91
N LYS A 243 -28.54 -36.86 -0.01
CA LYS A 243 -29.80 -37.58 -0.14
C LYS A 243 -30.09 -38.29 1.18
N LYS A 244 -31.13 -37.84 1.87
CA LYS A 244 -31.90 -38.68 2.76
C LYS A 244 -33.37 -38.44 2.53
#